data_AF-A0A2R6CD18-F1
#
_entry.id   AF-A0A2R6CD18-F1
#
_cell.length_a   1.000
_cell.length_b   1.000
_cell.length_c   1.000
_cell.angle_alpha   90.00
_cell.angle_beta   90.00
_cell.angle_gamma   90.00
#
_symmetry.space_group_name_H-M   'P 1'
#
loop_
_entity.id
_entity.type
_entity.pdbx_description
1 polymer ?
#
loop_
_entity_poly.entity_id
_entity_poly.type
_entity_poly.pdbx_seq_one_letter_code
_entity_poly.pdbx_strand_id
1 'polypeptide(L)'
;MEVVKEVLGEKFRYFRSQITSESSYRKIHEILITILDTAEGLKPEEALNFLNEQLPRAYVIIEYQNVRGQINKDLRRILTNMIDDLSLSNANDIRKLIRNARLLLDSLAVIAKSSR
;
A
#
# COMPACT_ATOMS: atom_id res chain seq x y z
N MET A 1 -16.13 -13.13 0.81
CA MET A 1 -15.13 -12.84 1.87
C MET A 1 -14.59 -14.14 2.49
N GLU A 2 -15.43 -15.18 2.65
CA GLU A 2 -15.00 -16.54 3.01
C GLU A 2 -13.89 -17.09 2.10
N VAL A 3 -14.08 -17.01 0.78
CA VAL A 3 -13.06 -17.46 -0.20
C VAL A 3 -11.68 -16.84 0.04
N VAL A 4 -11.60 -15.56 0.40
CA VAL A 4 -10.32 -14.88 0.67
C VAL A 4 -9.69 -15.39 1.97
N LYS A 5 -10.51 -15.64 3.00
CA LYS A 5 -10.06 -16.22 4.27
C LYS A 5 -9.53 -17.65 4.07
N GLU A 6 -10.23 -18.46 3.28
CA GLU A 6 -9.84 -19.84 2.97
C GLU A 6 -8.54 -19.90 2.16
N VAL A 7 -8.41 -19.06 1.13
CA VAL A 7 -7.22 -19.03 0.28
C VAL A 7 -5.98 -18.54 1.04
N LEU A 8 -6.13 -17.52 1.89
CA LEU A 8 -5.00 -16.91 2.60
C LEU A 8 -4.68 -17.61 3.93
N GLY A 9 -5.62 -18.32 4.54
CA GLY A 9 -5.44 -19.11 5.76
C GLY A 9 -4.73 -18.34 6.88
N GLU A 10 -3.55 -18.82 7.29
CA GLU A 10 -2.76 -18.19 8.35
C GLU A 10 -2.25 -16.79 8.00
N LYS A 11 -1.96 -16.53 6.72
CA LYS A 11 -1.53 -15.21 6.25
C LYS A 11 -2.63 -14.17 6.46
N PHE A 12 -3.89 -14.55 6.30
CA PHE A 12 -5.02 -13.65 6.59
C PHE A 12 -5.01 -13.21 8.05
N ARG A 13 -4.87 -14.15 8.99
CA ARG A 13 -4.83 -13.84 10.43
C ARG A 13 -3.65 -12.94 10.77
N TYR A 14 -2.48 -13.25 10.22
CA TYR A 14 -1.28 -12.44 10.40
C TYR A 14 -1.47 -11.01 9.89
N PHE A 15 -1.90 -10.81 8.64
CA PHE A 15 -2.07 -9.46 8.10
C PHE A 15 -3.20 -8.70 8.79
N ARG A 16 -4.28 -9.37 9.18
CA ARG A 16 -5.35 -8.78 9.99
C ARG A 16 -4.79 -8.26 11.31
N SER A 17 -3.94 -9.01 12.01
CA SER A 17 -3.37 -8.55 13.28
C SER A 17 -2.42 -7.36 13.12
N GLN A 18 -2.00 -7.01 11.90
CA GLN A 18 -1.20 -5.81 11.65
C GLN A 18 -2.04 -4.54 11.42
N ILE A 19 -3.36 -4.67 11.24
CA ILE A 19 -4.29 -3.56 10.99
C ILE A 19 -5.18 -3.37 12.21
N THR A 20 -4.79 -2.46 13.09
CA THR A 20 -5.53 -2.18 14.33
C THR A 20 -6.76 -1.32 14.08
N SER A 21 -6.75 -0.51 13.01
CA SER A 21 -7.86 0.38 12.65
C SER A 21 -8.13 0.34 11.15
N GLU A 22 -9.32 -0.14 10.77
CA GLU A 22 -9.78 -0.19 9.39
C GLU A 22 -9.75 1.20 8.72
N SER A 23 -10.26 2.23 9.40
CA SER A 23 -10.31 3.60 8.86
C SER A 23 -8.91 4.18 8.64
N SER A 24 -7.96 3.81 9.49
CA SER A 24 -6.56 4.25 9.36
C SER A 24 -5.88 3.60 8.15
N TYR A 25 -6.09 2.31 7.94
CA TYR A 25 -5.61 1.64 6.73
C TYR A 25 -6.32 2.16 5.47
N ARG A 26 -7.63 2.40 5.52
CA ARG A 26 -8.39 2.97 4.40
C ARG A 26 -7.82 4.31 3.95
N LYS A 27 -7.43 5.18 4.89
CA LYS A 27 -6.77 6.44 4.57
C LYS A 27 -5.44 6.24 3.83
N ILE A 28 -4.63 5.28 4.26
CA ILE A 28 -3.37 4.93 3.56
C ILE A 28 -3.67 4.42 2.15
N HIS A 29 -4.63 3.50 2.04
CA HIS A 29 -5.07 2.91 0.77
C HIS A 29 -5.54 3.98 -0.22
N GLU A 30 -6.47 4.85 0.18
CA GLU A 30 -7.02 5.92 -0.69
C GLU A 30 -5.92 6.84 -1.23
N ILE A 31 -4.96 7.23 -0.39
CA ILE A 31 -3.87 8.12 -0.77
C ILE A 31 -2.93 7.44 -1.76
N LEU A 32 -2.50 6.21 -1.45
CA LEU A 32 -1.58 5.48 -2.32
C LEU A 32 -2.24 5.10 -3.65
N ILE A 33 -3.48 4.64 -3.64
CA ILE A 33 -4.22 4.33 -4.87
C ILE A 33 -4.37 5.56 -5.76
N THR A 34 -4.72 6.72 -5.19
CA THR A 34 -4.81 7.97 -5.98
C THR A 34 -3.49 8.32 -6.66
N ILE A 35 -2.37 8.17 -5.95
CA ILE A 35 -1.02 8.38 -6.49
C ILE A 35 -0.74 7.37 -7.62
N LEU A 36 -1.00 6.09 -7.39
CA LEU A 36 -0.74 5.03 -8.37
C LEU A 36 -1.62 5.14 -9.62
N ASP A 37 -2.90 5.49 -9.46
CA ASP A 37 -3.85 5.70 -10.56
C ASP A 37 -3.42 6.88 -11.44
N THR A 38 -2.94 7.96 -10.81
CA THR A 38 -2.40 9.11 -11.55
C THR A 38 -1.13 8.70 -12.30
N ALA A 39 -0.19 8.04 -11.63
CA ALA A 39 1.08 7.60 -12.23
C ALA A 39 0.88 6.61 -13.38
N GLU A 40 -0.13 5.73 -13.32
CA GLU A 40 -0.43 4.77 -14.38
C GLU A 40 -0.87 5.45 -15.69
N GLY A 41 -1.52 6.61 -15.59
CA GLY A 41 -1.94 7.41 -16.75
C GLY A 41 -0.80 8.17 -17.44
N LEU A 42 0.39 8.23 -16.84
CA LEU A 42 1.53 9.00 -17.33
C LEU A 42 2.50 8.16 -18.19
N LYS A 43 3.36 8.85 -18.93
CA LYS A 43 4.52 8.17 -19.55
C LYS A 43 5.49 7.73 -18.45
N PRO A 44 6.30 6.67 -18.67
CA PRO A 44 7.18 6.14 -17.62
C PRO A 44 8.06 7.18 -16.90
N GLU A 45 8.73 8.06 -17.65
CA GLU A 45 9.58 9.11 -17.05
C GLU A 45 8.78 10.15 -16.24
N GLU A 46 7.61 10.53 -16.75
CA GLU A 46 6.69 11.45 -16.06
C GLU A 46 6.13 10.79 -14.79
N ALA A 47 5.82 9.49 -14.84
CA ALA A 47 5.37 8.70 -13.71
C ALA A 47 6.44 8.63 -12.62
N LEU A 48 7.71 8.41 -12.97
CA LEU A 48 8.82 8.43 -12.01
C LEU A 48 8.95 9.78 -11.31
N ASN A 49 8.94 10.88 -12.08
CA ASN A 49 9.01 12.22 -11.50
C ASN A 49 7.83 12.49 -10.57
N PHE A 50 6.61 12.17 -11.01
CA PHE A 50 5.41 12.32 -10.19
C PHE A 50 5.48 11.48 -8.90
N LEU A 51 5.91 10.22 -8.99
CA LEU A 51 6.04 9.35 -7.81
C LEU A 51 7.09 9.88 -6.83
N ASN A 52 8.24 10.34 -7.32
CA ASN A 52 9.28 10.94 -6.48
C ASN A 52 8.79 12.18 -5.71
N GLU A 53 7.86 12.95 -6.29
CA GLU A 53 7.25 14.10 -5.62
C GLU A 53 6.16 13.70 -4.61
N GLN A 54 5.35 12.67 -4.91
CA GLN A 54 4.16 12.36 -4.12
C GLN A 54 4.37 11.29 -3.04
N LEU A 55 5.23 10.30 -3.28
CA LEU A 55 5.48 9.19 -2.35
C LEU A 55 6.03 9.62 -0.97
N PRO A 56 6.87 10.67 -0.83
CA PRO A 56 7.29 11.16 0.48
C PRO A 56 6.12 11.52 1.41
N ARG A 57 5.03 12.08 0.85
CA ARG A 57 3.83 12.41 1.62
C ARG A 57 3.11 11.14 2.10
N ALA A 58 3.03 10.11 1.26
CA ALA A 58 2.43 8.83 1.65
C ALA A 58 3.26 8.14 2.74
N TYR A 59 4.59 8.19 2.64
CA TYR A 59 5.51 7.67 3.65
C TYR A 59 5.24 8.30 5.03
N VAL A 60 5.17 9.63 5.11
CA VAL A 60 4.88 10.34 6.36
C VAL A 60 3.56 9.90 6.99
N ILE A 61 2.54 9.65 6.17
CA ILE A 61 1.23 9.20 6.66
C ILE A 61 1.31 7.79 7.25
N ILE A 62 2.04 6.88 6.61
CA ILE A 62 2.28 5.52 7.12
C ILE A 62 2.98 5.58 8.47
N GLU A 63 4.06 6.37 8.59
CA GLU A 63 4.76 6.56 9.86
C GLU A 63 3.85 7.12 10.94
N TYR A 64 3.07 8.14 10.59
CA TYR A 64 2.12 8.75 11.52
C TYR A 64 1.06 7.76 12.01
N GLN A 65 0.50 6.91 11.14
CA GLN A 65 -0.44 5.86 11.57
C GLN A 65 0.26 4.81 12.46
N ASN A 66 1.52 4.47 12.18
CA ASN A 66 2.28 3.50 12.97
C ASN A 66 2.58 4.02 14.38
N VAL A 67 3.04 5.27 14.51
CA VAL A 67 3.31 5.92 15.81
C VAL A 67 2.04 5.98 16.67
N ARG A 68 0.86 6.12 16.05
CA ARG A 68 -0.44 6.08 16.74
C ARG A 68 -0.93 4.67 17.08
N GLY A 69 -0.17 3.63 16.76
CA GLY A 69 -0.56 2.23 16.98
C GLY A 69 -1.70 1.74 16.08
N GLN A 70 -2.02 2.47 15.01
CA GLN A 70 -3.14 2.17 14.12
C GLN A 70 -2.78 1.12 13.05
N ILE A 71 -1.49 1.02 12.73
CA ILE A 71 -0.87 -0.08 11.99
C ILE A 71 0.37 -0.57 12.73
N ASN A 72 0.69 -1.85 12.64
CA ASN A 72 1.86 -2.42 13.30
C ASN A 72 3.13 -2.32 12.45
N LYS A 73 4.29 -2.58 13.09
CA LYS A 73 5.63 -2.43 12.50
C LYS A 73 5.82 -3.22 11.22
N ASP A 74 5.26 -4.42 11.12
CA ASP A 74 5.42 -5.26 9.93
C ASP A 74 4.65 -4.71 8.73
N LEU A 75 3.42 -4.25 8.94
CA LEU A 75 2.66 -3.60 7.88
C LEU A 75 3.31 -2.28 7.47
N ARG A 76 3.77 -1.48 8.43
CA ARG A 76 4.56 -0.27 8.16
C ARG A 76 5.76 -0.61 7.26
N ARG A 77 6.55 -1.62 7.61
CA ARG A 77 7.71 -2.07 6.83
C ARG A 77 7.34 -2.50 5.41
N ILE A 78 6.26 -3.25 5.24
CA ILE A 78 5.80 -3.69 3.91
C ILE A 78 5.43 -2.49 3.04
N LEU A 79 4.69 -1.54 3.58
CA LEU A 79 4.26 -0.35 2.86
C LEU A 79 5.44 0.58 2.53
N THR A 80 6.39 0.76 3.45
CA THR A 80 7.58 1.58 3.19
C THR A 80 8.49 0.93 2.15
N ASN A 81 8.70 -0.40 2.20
CA ASN A 81 9.48 -1.10 1.18
C ASN A 81 8.84 -0.99 -0.20
N MET A 82 7.50 -1.07 -0.28
CA MET A 82 6.79 -0.85 -1.55
C MET A 82 7.01 0.58 -2.09
N ILE A 83 7.04 1.59 -1.20
CA ILE A 83 7.36 2.97 -1.58
C ILE A 83 8.81 3.08 -2.09
N ASP A 84 9.76 2.44 -1.40
CA ASP A 84 11.17 2.45 -1.79
C ASP A 84 11.36 1.79 -3.16
N ASP A 85 10.72 0.63 -3.40
CA ASP A 85 10.76 -0.08 -4.68
C ASP A 85 10.24 0.80 -5.83
N LEU A 86 9.16 1.56 -5.59
CA LEU A 86 8.61 2.50 -6.59
C LEU A 86 9.55 3.68 -6.83
N SER A 87 10.12 4.25 -5.77
CA SER A 87 10.95 5.46 -5.83
C SER A 87 12.32 5.20 -6.46
N LEU A 88 12.85 4.00 -6.26
CA LEU A 88 14.15 3.56 -6.81
C LEU A 88 14.01 2.85 -8.16
N SER A 89 12.80 2.76 -8.71
CA SER A 89 12.55 2.07 -9.97
C SER A 89 13.07 2.85 -11.18
N ASN A 90 13.20 2.13 -12.30
CA ASN A 90 13.48 2.71 -13.59
C ASN A 90 12.23 2.70 -14.49
N ALA A 91 12.30 3.40 -15.61
CA ALA A 91 11.18 3.58 -16.53
C ALA A 91 10.66 2.27 -17.16
N ASN A 92 11.50 1.23 -17.28
CA ASN A 92 11.09 -0.05 -17.84
C ASN A 92 10.24 -0.86 -16.86
N ASP A 93 10.54 -0.74 -15.56
CA ASP A 93 9.91 -1.55 -14.51
C ASP A 93 8.71 -0.88 -13.85
N ILE A 94 8.61 0.46 -13.94
CA ILE A 94 7.65 1.23 -13.14
C ILE A 94 6.19 0.80 -13.34
N ARG A 95 5.77 0.47 -14.56
CA ARG A 95 4.39 0.00 -14.81
C ARG A 95 4.07 -1.30 -14.10
N LYS A 96 5.03 -2.23 -14.06
CA LYS A 96 4.88 -3.51 -13.38
C LYS A 96 4.81 -3.29 -11.87
N LEU A 97 5.67 -2.41 -11.34
CA LEU A 97 5.70 -2.09 -9.91
C LEU A 97 4.42 -1.38 -9.46
N ILE A 98 3.88 -0.44 -10.23
CA ILE A 98 2.59 0.21 -9.96
C ILE A 98 1.47 -0.83 -9.84
N ARG A 99 1.40 -1.79 -10.77
CA ARG A 99 0.38 -2.85 -10.73
C ARG A 99 0.53 -3.77 -9.52
N ASN A 100 1.76 -4.15 -9.18
CA ASN A 100 2.04 -4.97 -8.00
C ASN A 100 1.68 -4.23 -6.71
N ALA A 101 2.04 -2.95 -6.62
CA ALA A 101 1.71 -2.09 -5.50
C ALA A 101 0.18 -1.97 -5.32
N ARG A 102 -0.55 -1.74 -6.42
CA ARG A 102 -2.02 -1.71 -6.39
C ARG A 102 -2.60 -3.02 -5.89
N LEU A 103 -2.16 -4.15 -6.43
CA LEU A 103 -2.64 -5.47 -6.02
C LEU A 103 -2.38 -5.76 -4.54
N LEU A 104 -1.21 -5.36 -4.02
CA LEU A 104 -0.89 -5.44 -2.59
C LEU A 104 -1.86 -4.59 -1.76
N LEU A 105 -2.05 -3.33 -2.13
CA LEU A 105 -2.91 -2.38 -1.42
C LEU A 105 -4.37 -2.85 -1.37
N ASP A 106 -4.90 -3.32 -2.49
CA ASP A 106 -6.27 -3.84 -2.57
C ASP A 106 -6.45 -5.11 -1.76
N SER A 107 -5.46 -6.02 -1.81
CA SER A 107 -5.48 -7.24 -0.99
C SER A 107 -5.54 -6.92 0.49
N LEU A 108 -4.72 -5.97 0.94
CA LEU A 108 -4.72 -5.49 2.32
C LEU A 108 -6.02 -4.73 2.68
N ALA A 109 -6.64 -4.00 1.74
CA ALA A 109 -7.93 -3.34 1.96
C ALA A 109 -9.07 -4.34 2.20
N VAL A 110 -9.08 -5.45 1.46
CA VAL A 110 -10.01 -6.56 1.68
C VAL A 110 -9.84 -7.13 3.09
N ILE A 111 -8.59 -7.33 3.52
CA ILE A 111 -8.28 -7.82 4.87
C ILE A 111 -8.71 -6.81 5.92
N ALA A 112 -8.44 -5.51 5.73
CA ALA A 112 -8.85 -4.46 6.65
C ALA A 112 -10.37 -4.44 6.88
N LYS A 113 -11.16 -4.49 5.79
CA LYS A 113 -12.63 -4.45 5.81
C LYS A 113 -13.26 -5.65 6.52
N SER A 114 -12.57 -6.79 6.55
CA SER A 114 -13.03 -8.02 7.20
C SER A 114 -12.94 -8.00 8.74
N SER A 115 -12.53 -6.88 9.32
CA SER A 115 -12.41 -6.66 10.77
C SER A 115 -13.74 -6.29 11.44
N ARG A 116 -14.83 -6.18 10.66
CA ARG A 116 -16.21 -6.07 11.14
C ARG A 116 -16.90 -7.43 11.15
#